data_AF-A0A959QE21-F1
#
_entry.id   AF-A0A959QE21-F1
#
_cell.length_a   1.000
_cell.length_b   1.000
_cell.length_c   1.000
_cell.angle_alpha   90.00
_cell.angle_beta   90.00
_cell.angle_gamma   90.00
#
_symmetry.space_group_name_H-M   'P 1'
#
loop_
_entity.id
_entity.type
_entity.pdbx_description
1 polymer ?
#
loop_
_entity_poly.entity_id
_entity_poly.type
_entity_poly.pdbx_seq_one_letter_code
_entity_poly.pdbx_strand_id
1 'polypeptide(L)'
;MKGIIIITTLFASTGWLISQPVMEVEGAIKLGNFQDPNPELGTMRWTGSDFEIWNGVIWASLTGNKEVGTVMDIDNNTYKTIRIGSQVWMAENLSVTHYRNGVLIDQITNYETWAGLSTGAWCYYDNLSSNNIPYGKLYNWYAVDTDVLCPSGWHVPTEADLLTLIVQLGGLGIAGGKMKEEGFSHWRSPNSGATNESGFTGLPGGFRHPENEFDKSMGSLGAWWSSSESHTNYASILELSHSANQSTVPPGSKSLGLSVRCLKDQ
;
A
#
# COMPACT_ATOMS: atom_id res chain seq x y z
N MET A 1 -18.72 -12.43 -32.56
CA MET A 1 -18.13 -13.77 -32.82
C MET A 1 -17.22 -14.08 -31.63
N LYS A 2 -17.59 -15.03 -30.77
CA LYS A 2 -16.80 -15.42 -29.58
C LYS A 2 -15.72 -16.41 -30.03
N GLY A 3 -14.45 -16.04 -29.92
CA GLY A 3 -13.34 -16.93 -30.21
C GLY A 3 -13.14 -17.92 -29.06
N ILE A 4 -13.31 -19.20 -29.36
CA ILE A 4 -12.98 -20.31 -28.46
C ILE A 4 -11.49 -20.60 -28.65
N ILE A 5 -10.71 -20.59 -27.56
CA ILE A 5 -9.35 -21.13 -27.56
C ILE A 5 -9.48 -22.64 -27.29
N ILE A 6 -9.25 -23.45 -28.31
CA ILE A 6 -9.09 -24.90 -28.18
C ILE A 6 -7.59 -25.14 -28.04
N ILE A 7 -7.15 -25.73 -26.94
CA ILE A 7 -5.76 -26.14 -26.75
C ILE A 7 -5.53 -27.37 -27.65
N THR A 8 -4.97 -27.15 -28.83
CA THR A 8 -4.65 -28.19 -29.82
C THR A 8 -3.16 -28.52 -29.79
N THR A 9 -2.70 -29.25 -28.76
CA THR A 9 -1.53 -30.13 -28.90
C THR A 9 -1.45 -31.10 -27.73
N LEU A 10 -1.77 -32.37 -27.99
CA LEU A 10 -1.41 -33.51 -27.16
C LEU A 10 -0.44 -34.35 -27.99
N PHE A 11 0.81 -34.51 -27.53
CA PHE A 11 1.73 -35.46 -28.16
C PHE A 11 1.30 -36.89 -27.79
N ALA A 12 0.93 -37.69 -28.79
CA ALA A 12 0.83 -39.13 -28.63
C ALA A 12 2.17 -39.76 -29.02
N SER A 13 2.96 -40.19 -28.04
CA SER A 13 3.97 -41.21 -28.28
C SER A 13 3.47 -42.54 -27.72
N THR A 14 3.42 -43.55 -28.59
CA THR A 14 3.00 -44.90 -28.26
C THR A 14 4.10 -45.61 -27.49
N GLY A 15 3.83 -45.99 -26.23
CA GLY A 15 4.62 -47.03 -25.57
C GLY A 15 4.72 -46.92 -24.04
N TRP A 16 4.02 -47.83 -23.36
CA TRP A 16 4.29 -48.40 -22.03
C TRP A 16 4.16 -47.51 -20.76
N LEU A 17 3.04 -47.76 -20.06
CA LEU A 17 2.81 -47.77 -18.60
C LEU A 17 3.80 -47.00 -17.70
N ILE A 18 3.46 -45.74 -17.39
CA ILE A 18 3.72 -45.12 -16.08
C ILE A 18 2.48 -44.29 -15.72
N SER A 19 1.85 -44.59 -14.59
CA SER A 19 0.79 -43.75 -14.02
C SER A 19 1.38 -42.37 -13.67
N GLN A 20 1.01 -41.34 -14.42
CA GLN A 20 1.22 -39.93 -14.06
C GLN A 20 -0.16 -39.34 -13.72
N PRO A 21 -0.25 -38.44 -12.72
CA PRO A 21 -1.53 -38.06 -12.14
C PRO A 21 -2.38 -37.31 -13.18
N VAL A 22 -3.57 -37.85 -13.46
CA VAL A 22 -4.62 -37.14 -14.18
C VAL A 22 -5.29 -36.22 -13.17
N MET A 23 -5.30 -34.91 -13.43
CA MET A 23 -6.19 -34.00 -12.73
C MET A 23 -7.58 -34.13 -13.36
N GLU A 24 -8.43 -34.97 -12.79
CA GLU A 24 -9.86 -34.96 -13.09
C GLU A 24 -10.49 -33.74 -12.40
N VAL A 25 -11.00 -32.80 -13.17
CA VAL A 25 -11.82 -31.70 -12.66
C VAL A 25 -13.28 -32.00 -12.98
N GLU A 26 -13.97 -32.68 -12.06
CA GLU A 26 -15.44 -32.68 -12.04
C GLU A 26 -15.91 -31.27 -11.65
N GLY A 27 -16.43 -30.53 -12.64
CA GLY A 27 -16.91 -29.15 -12.50
C GLY A 27 -16.13 -28.19 -13.39
N ALA A 28 -16.72 -27.77 -14.50
CA ALA A 28 -16.04 -26.95 -15.50
C ALA A 28 -15.43 -25.66 -14.90
N ILE A 29 -14.13 -25.46 -15.07
CA ILE A 29 -13.46 -24.18 -14.79
C ILE A 29 -14.03 -23.14 -15.76
N LYS A 30 -14.76 -22.15 -15.24
CA LYS A 30 -15.27 -21.03 -16.04
C LYS A 30 -14.21 -19.95 -16.12
N LEU A 31 -13.70 -19.69 -17.32
CA LEU A 31 -12.80 -18.56 -17.58
C LEU A 31 -13.62 -17.36 -18.07
N GLY A 32 -13.60 -16.27 -17.30
CA GLY A 32 -14.34 -15.04 -17.58
C GLY A 32 -13.57 -14.07 -18.49
N ASN A 33 -14.31 -13.20 -19.16
CA ASN A 33 -13.74 -12.04 -19.85
C ASN A 33 -13.41 -10.95 -18.82
N PHE A 34 -12.26 -10.28 -18.96
CA PHE A 34 -11.84 -9.17 -18.10
C PHE A 34 -12.87 -8.03 -18.01
N GLN A 35 -13.71 -7.87 -19.04
CA GLN A 35 -14.70 -6.81 -19.13
C GLN A 35 -16.13 -7.24 -18.76
N ASP A 36 -16.34 -8.43 -18.18
CA ASP A 36 -17.68 -8.86 -17.79
C ASP A 36 -18.17 -8.04 -16.58
N PRO A 37 -19.24 -7.22 -16.71
CA PRO A 37 -19.77 -6.46 -15.60
C PRO A 37 -20.54 -7.32 -14.59
N ASN A 38 -20.95 -8.55 -14.95
CA ASN A 38 -21.77 -9.43 -14.11
C ASN A 38 -21.28 -10.89 -14.18
N PRO A 39 -20.07 -11.20 -13.65
CA PRO A 39 -19.54 -12.55 -13.66
C PRO A 39 -20.38 -13.52 -12.80
N GLU A 40 -20.54 -14.76 -13.28
CA GLU A 40 -21.18 -15.82 -12.50
C GLU A 40 -20.27 -16.26 -11.34
N LEU A 41 -20.87 -16.70 -10.22
CA LEU A 41 -20.14 -17.24 -9.07
C LEU A 41 -19.18 -18.36 -9.51
N GLY A 42 -17.92 -18.28 -9.06
CA GLY A 42 -16.87 -19.24 -9.39
C GLY A 42 -16.15 -18.98 -10.72
N THR A 43 -16.48 -17.89 -11.43
CA THR A 43 -15.73 -17.49 -12.64
C THR A 43 -14.30 -17.11 -12.26
N MET A 44 -13.32 -17.66 -12.96
CA MET A 44 -11.90 -17.34 -12.81
C MET A 44 -11.43 -16.43 -13.93
N ARG A 45 -10.45 -15.55 -13.67
CA ARG A 45 -9.82 -14.69 -14.68
C ARG A 45 -8.31 -14.58 -14.47
N TRP A 46 -7.60 -14.23 -15.54
CA TRP A 46 -6.20 -13.78 -15.49
C TRP A 46 -6.16 -12.26 -15.67
N THR A 47 -5.51 -11.54 -14.75
CA THR A 47 -5.40 -10.07 -14.80
C THR A 47 -4.16 -9.57 -15.53
N GLY A 48 -3.24 -10.46 -15.91
CA GLY A 48 -1.90 -10.10 -16.35
C GLY A 48 -0.84 -10.36 -15.27
N SER A 49 -1.22 -10.34 -14.00
CA SER A 49 -0.33 -10.59 -12.85
C SER A 49 -0.87 -11.64 -11.88
N ASP A 50 -2.17 -11.95 -11.89
CA ASP A 50 -2.78 -12.88 -10.95
C ASP A 50 -3.95 -13.68 -11.56
N PHE A 51 -4.18 -14.86 -11.01
CA PHE A 51 -5.42 -15.62 -11.19
C PHE A 51 -6.39 -15.25 -10.07
N GLU A 52 -7.53 -14.69 -10.44
CA GLU A 52 -8.59 -14.31 -9.51
C GLU A 52 -9.85 -15.15 -9.74
N ILE A 53 -10.65 -15.35 -8.69
CA ILE A 53 -11.97 -15.98 -8.74
C ILE A 53 -13.05 -14.99 -8.26
N TRP A 54 -14.17 -14.93 -8.97
CA TRP A 54 -15.34 -14.19 -8.54
C TRP A 54 -16.10 -14.98 -7.48
N ASN A 55 -16.21 -14.42 -6.28
CA ASN A 55 -16.89 -15.05 -5.14
C ASN A 55 -18.36 -14.60 -4.97
N GLY A 56 -18.91 -13.87 -5.95
CA GLY A 56 -20.27 -13.30 -5.88
C GLY A 56 -20.31 -11.84 -5.40
N VAL A 57 -19.21 -11.32 -4.85
CA VAL A 57 -19.10 -9.95 -4.33
C VAL A 57 -17.89 -9.22 -4.90
N ILE A 58 -16.74 -9.89 -4.92
CA ILE A 58 -15.46 -9.36 -5.41
C ILE A 58 -14.69 -10.43 -6.17
N TRP A 59 -13.70 -9.98 -6.95
CA TRP A 59 -12.64 -10.83 -7.45
C TRP A 59 -11.60 -11.06 -6.35
N ALA A 60 -11.34 -12.32 -6.01
CA ALA A 60 -10.40 -12.73 -4.97
C ALA A 60 -9.19 -13.45 -5.60
N SER A 61 -7.98 -13.09 -5.17
CA SER A 61 -6.74 -13.74 -5.60
C SER A 61 -6.74 -15.22 -5.22
N LEU A 62 -6.34 -16.08 -6.16
CA LEU A 62 -6.09 -17.51 -5.93
C LEU A 62 -4.63 -17.81 -5.61
N THR A 63 -3.71 -16.93 -5.98
CA THR A 63 -2.27 -17.12 -5.75
C THR A 63 -1.78 -16.42 -4.48
N GLY A 64 -2.62 -15.57 -3.88
CA GLY A 64 -2.20 -14.63 -2.84
C GLY A 64 -1.37 -13.46 -3.39
N ASN A 65 -1.13 -13.39 -4.71
CA ASN A 65 -0.48 -12.25 -5.33
C ASN A 65 -1.40 -11.03 -5.23
N LYS A 66 -0.93 -10.03 -4.50
CA LYS A 66 -1.65 -8.76 -4.36
C LYS A 66 -1.17 -7.71 -5.33
N GLU A 67 -0.04 -7.93 -6.01
CA GLU A 67 0.50 -6.98 -6.97
C GLU A 67 -0.40 -6.89 -8.21
N VAL A 68 -0.89 -5.68 -8.49
CA VAL A 68 -1.83 -5.42 -9.60
C VAL A 68 -1.26 -4.48 -10.68
N GLY A 69 -0.01 -4.04 -10.54
CA GLY A 69 0.68 -3.21 -11.52
C GLY A 69 1.66 -2.23 -10.88
N THR A 70 2.00 -1.17 -11.61
CA THR A 70 2.87 -0.09 -11.14
C THR A 70 2.27 1.28 -11.44
N VAL A 71 2.76 2.31 -10.73
CA VAL A 71 2.48 3.72 -10.99
C VAL A 71 3.79 4.51 -10.95
N MET A 72 3.91 5.52 -11.81
CA MET A 72 5.07 6.40 -11.87
C MET A 72 4.68 7.81 -11.46
N ASP A 73 5.51 8.48 -10.65
CA ASP A 73 5.34 9.88 -10.29
C ASP A 73 6.02 10.85 -11.28
N ILE A 74 5.94 12.15 -11.00
CA ILE A 74 6.52 13.23 -11.82
C ILE A 74 8.07 13.19 -11.85
N ASP A 75 8.71 12.55 -10.87
CA ASP A 75 10.16 12.42 -10.75
C ASP A 75 10.68 11.11 -11.36
N ASN A 76 9.81 10.34 -12.02
CA ASN A 76 10.07 9.00 -12.56
C ASN A 76 10.35 7.93 -11.49
N ASN A 77 9.96 8.13 -10.24
CA ASN A 77 9.93 7.04 -9.28
C ASN A 77 8.80 6.09 -9.66
N THR A 78 9.11 4.79 -9.77
CA THR A 78 8.13 3.75 -10.07
C THR A 78 7.82 2.96 -8.81
N TYR A 79 6.53 2.88 -8.49
CA TYR A 79 5.99 2.18 -7.33
C TYR A 79 5.19 0.98 -7.77
N LYS A 80 5.33 -0.14 -7.07
CA LYS A 80 4.40 -1.25 -7.21
C LYS A 80 3.06 -0.87 -6.60
N THR A 81 2.02 -1.56 -7.03
CA THR A 81 0.67 -1.35 -6.53
C THR A 81 0.05 -2.66 -6.11
N ILE A 82 -0.70 -2.63 -5.01
CA ILE A 82 -1.28 -3.80 -4.38
C ILE A 82 -2.77 -3.62 -4.16
N ARG A 83 -3.53 -4.70 -4.26
CA ARG A 83 -4.97 -4.72 -3.94
C ARG A 83 -5.21 -5.21 -2.51
N ILE A 84 -5.92 -4.40 -1.72
CA ILE A 84 -6.37 -4.73 -0.37
C ILE A 84 -7.88 -4.52 -0.30
N GLY A 85 -8.65 -5.61 -0.30
CA GLY A 85 -10.10 -5.54 -0.48
C GLY A 85 -10.46 -4.87 -1.81
N SER A 86 -11.28 -3.83 -1.77
CA SER A 86 -11.66 -3.04 -2.95
C SER A 86 -10.62 -1.97 -3.32
N GLN A 87 -9.73 -1.58 -2.40
CA GLN A 87 -8.78 -0.50 -2.58
C GLN A 87 -7.48 -0.95 -3.26
N VAL A 88 -6.86 -0.06 -4.04
CA VAL A 88 -5.55 -0.29 -4.66
C VAL A 88 -4.56 0.74 -4.13
N TRP A 89 -3.55 0.27 -3.40
CA TRP A 89 -2.56 1.07 -2.70
C TRP A 89 -1.21 1.00 -3.41
N MET A 90 -0.38 2.03 -3.26
CA MET A 90 1.07 1.86 -3.50
C MET A 90 1.63 0.84 -2.51
N ALA A 91 2.60 0.02 -2.94
CA ALA A 91 3.26 -0.95 -2.07
C ALA A 91 4.37 -0.27 -1.25
N GLU A 92 5.11 0.66 -1.86
CA GLU A 92 6.15 1.45 -1.21
C GLU A 92 5.63 2.82 -0.76
N ASN A 93 6.40 3.47 0.12
CA ASN A 93 6.12 4.86 0.52
C ASN A 93 6.54 5.84 -0.59
N LEU A 94 5.85 6.97 -0.68
CA LEU A 94 6.13 8.02 -1.65
C LEU A 94 7.53 8.63 -1.42
N SER A 95 8.20 8.95 -2.52
CA SER A 95 9.55 9.54 -2.56
C SER A 95 9.66 10.68 -3.58
N VAL A 96 8.56 11.37 -3.87
CA VAL A 96 8.52 12.50 -4.80
C VAL A 96 9.14 13.78 -4.19
N THR A 97 9.69 14.66 -5.02
CA THR A 97 10.24 15.99 -4.71
C THR A 97 9.50 17.13 -5.40
N HIS A 98 8.66 16.83 -6.38
CA HIS A 98 7.77 17.80 -7.01
C HIS A 98 6.31 17.39 -6.83
N TYR A 99 5.44 18.37 -6.66
CA TYR A 99 4.02 18.16 -6.89
C TYR A 99 3.78 17.79 -8.36
N ARG A 100 2.66 17.12 -8.65
CA ARG A 100 2.25 16.73 -9.99
C ARG A 100 2.14 17.90 -10.97
N ASN A 101 1.98 19.13 -10.47
CA ASN A 101 1.98 20.35 -11.27
C ASN A 101 3.40 20.90 -11.59
N GLY A 102 4.45 20.21 -11.18
CA GLY A 102 5.86 20.56 -11.41
C GLY A 102 6.47 21.50 -10.37
N VAL A 103 5.70 21.97 -9.39
CA VAL A 103 6.23 22.82 -8.31
C VAL A 103 7.10 21.99 -7.37
N LEU A 104 8.32 22.46 -7.11
CA LEU A 104 9.25 21.83 -6.18
C LEU A 104 8.72 21.88 -4.75
N ILE A 105 8.88 20.78 -4.02
CA ILE A 105 8.64 20.70 -2.58
C ILE A 105 9.99 20.90 -1.89
N ASP A 106 10.08 21.85 -0.96
CA ASP A 106 11.35 22.20 -0.32
C ASP A 106 11.86 21.07 0.58
N GLN A 107 13.15 20.74 0.46
CA GLN A 107 13.81 19.84 1.39
C GLN A 107 14.29 20.62 2.61
N ILE A 108 13.70 20.35 3.79
CA ILE A 108 14.02 21.10 5.00
C ILE A 108 14.57 20.16 6.08
N THR A 109 15.85 20.33 6.41
CA THR A 109 16.57 19.49 7.38
C THR A 109 16.68 20.13 8.77
N ASN A 110 16.73 21.46 8.83
CA ASN A 110 16.79 22.24 10.07
C ASN A 110 15.41 22.25 10.78
N TYR A 111 15.42 21.93 12.08
CA TYR A 111 14.17 21.78 12.86
C TYR A 111 13.43 23.09 13.10
N GLU A 112 14.14 24.18 13.39
CA GLU A 112 13.54 25.50 13.63
C GLU A 112 12.81 25.99 12.37
N THR A 113 13.45 25.81 11.22
CA THR A 113 12.84 26.14 9.92
C THR A 113 11.59 25.29 9.69
N TRP A 114 11.68 23.98 9.88
CA TRP A 114 10.57 23.04 9.70
C TRP A 114 9.36 23.38 10.57
N ALA A 115 9.60 23.67 11.86
CA ALA A 115 8.56 23.97 12.82
C ALA A 115 7.76 25.25 12.49
N GLY A 116 8.39 26.21 11.79
CA GLY A 116 7.77 27.47 11.38
C GLY A 116 7.07 27.44 10.01
N LEU A 117 7.06 26.30 9.31
CA LEU A 117 6.49 26.24 7.96
C LEU A 117 4.96 26.29 7.97
N SER A 118 4.43 26.97 6.96
CA SER A 118 3.03 26.91 6.51
C SER A 118 2.93 26.45 5.04
N THR A 119 4.05 25.98 4.49
CA THR A 119 4.19 25.46 3.12
C THR A 119 4.66 24.01 3.17
N GLY A 120 4.40 23.27 2.08
CA GLY A 120 4.82 21.88 2.00
C GLY A 120 6.34 21.70 1.99
N ALA A 121 6.82 20.73 2.76
CA ALA A 121 8.23 20.37 2.84
C ALA A 121 8.40 18.85 3.00
N TRP A 122 9.60 18.38 2.66
CA TRP A 122 10.00 16.99 2.89
C TRP A 122 11.40 16.87 3.48
N CYS A 123 11.70 15.72 4.07
CA CYS A 123 13.04 15.33 4.47
C CYS A 123 13.21 13.80 4.41
N TYR A 124 14.45 13.32 4.59
CA TYR A 124 14.69 11.93 4.95
C TYR A 124 14.67 11.78 6.47
N TYR A 125 14.31 10.59 6.96
CA TYR A 125 14.52 10.28 8.38
C TYR A 125 16.02 10.43 8.75
N ASP A 126 16.31 11.01 9.91
CA ASP A 126 17.66 11.41 10.36
C ASP A 126 18.43 12.33 9.39
N ASN A 127 17.74 12.93 8.41
CA ASN A 127 18.35 13.66 7.30
C ASN A 127 19.37 12.82 6.49
N LEU A 128 19.26 11.48 6.54
CA LEU A 128 20.15 10.56 5.82
C LEU A 128 19.49 10.05 4.55
N SER A 129 20.04 10.39 3.38
CA SER A 129 19.50 9.96 2.08
C SER A 129 19.48 8.44 1.90
N SER A 130 20.35 7.70 2.60
CA SER A 130 20.34 6.24 2.63
C SER A 130 19.03 5.66 3.19
N ASN A 131 18.28 6.42 3.99
CA ASN A 131 16.99 5.98 4.54
C ASN A 131 15.85 6.05 3.53
N ASN A 132 16.02 6.69 2.36
CA ASN A 132 14.99 6.71 1.33
C ASN A 132 14.58 5.31 0.88
N ILE A 133 15.52 4.36 0.88
CA ILE A 133 15.22 2.95 0.66
C ILE A 133 15.49 2.22 1.99
N PRO A 134 14.49 1.55 2.59
CA PRO A 134 13.15 1.28 2.06
C PRO A 134 12.06 2.26 2.50
N TYR A 135 12.36 3.27 3.32
CA TYR A 135 11.33 4.00 4.08
C TYR A 135 10.61 5.12 3.32
N GLY A 136 11.15 5.55 2.19
CA GLY A 136 10.67 6.71 1.43
C GLY A 136 11.02 8.05 2.10
N LYS A 137 10.28 9.10 1.72
CA LYS A 137 10.41 10.45 2.29
C LYS A 137 9.36 10.72 3.35
N LEU A 138 9.68 11.67 4.22
CA LEU A 138 8.76 12.23 5.20
C LEU A 138 8.29 13.59 4.72
N TYR A 139 6.99 13.83 4.77
CA TYR A 139 6.36 15.08 4.33
C TYR A 139 5.67 15.74 5.51
N ASN A 140 5.62 17.08 5.57
CA ASN A 140 4.70 17.75 6.50
C ASN A 140 3.26 17.72 5.96
N TRP A 141 2.29 18.05 6.79
CA TRP A 141 0.88 17.98 6.36
C TRP A 141 0.53 19.03 5.29
N TYR A 142 1.23 20.16 5.24
CA TYR A 142 1.03 21.17 4.19
C TYR A 142 1.43 20.67 2.79
N ALA A 143 2.32 19.68 2.68
CA ALA A 143 2.58 19.03 1.39
C ALA A 143 1.46 18.05 1.00
N VAL A 144 0.80 17.48 2.00
CA VAL A 144 -0.26 16.49 1.83
C VAL A 144 -1.58 17.14 1.42
N ASP A 145 -1.94 18.28 2.02
CA ASP A 145 -3.19 19.01 1.79
C ASP A 145 -3.15 19.85 0.50
N THR A 146 -2.88 19.21 -0.64
CA THR A 146 -2.70 19.89 -1.93
C THR A 146 -3.41 19.24 -3.12
N ASP A 147 -3.95 18.01 -2.97
CA ASP A 147 -4.51 17.17 -4.04
C ASP A 147 -3.56 16.87 -5.23
N VAL A 148 -2.31 17.32 -5.17
CA VAL A 148 -1.32 17.20 -6.24
C VAL A 148 -0.01 16.55 -5.79
N LEU A 149 0.06 16.01 -4.57
CA LEU A 149 1.24 15.28 -4.10
C LEU A 149 1.38 13.90 -4.75
N CYS A 150 0.28 13.18 -4.94
CA CYS A 150 0.26 11.85 -5.55
C CYS A 150 0.19 11.91 -7.09
N PRO A 151 0.58 10.81 -7.79
CA PRO A 151 0.46 10.70 -9.24
C PRO A 151 -0.96 10.95 -9.77
N SER A 152 -1.12 11.14 -11.08
CA SER A 152 -2.46 11.31 -11.68
C SER A 152 -3.32 10.04 -11.49
N GLY A 153 -4.57 10.21 -11.05
CA GLY A 153 -5.46 9.09 -10.70
C GLY A 153 -5.19 8.46 -9.33
N TRP A 154 -4.42 9.15 -8.48
CA TRP A 154 -4.07 8.75 -7.12
C TRP A 154 -4.16 9.95 -6.18
N HIS A 155 -4.48 9.70 -4.92
CA HIS A 155 -4.59 10.70 -3.86
C HIS A 155 -3.91 10.23 -2.57
N VAL A 156 -3.64 11.17 -1.66
CA VAL A 156 -3.30 10.82 -0.27
C VAL A 156 -4.59 10.35 0.41
N PRO A 157 -4.61 9.18 1.06
CA PRO A 157 -5.84 8.63 1.64
C PRO A 157 -6.50 9.60 2.60
N THR A 158 -7.83 9.62 2.62
CA THR A 158 -8.61 10.29 3.67
C THR A 158 -8.70 9.40 4.91
N GLU A 159 -9.23 9.94 6.02
CA GLU A 159 -9.57 9.14 7.20
C GLU A 159 -10.57 8.02 6.85
N ALA A 160 -11.55 8.29 5.98
CA ALA A 160 -12.52 7.30 5.54
C ALA A 160 -11.86 6.16 4.73
N ASP A 161 -10.84 6.48 3.93
CA ASP A 161 -10.07 5.49 3.19
C ASP A 161 -9.26 4.58 4.12
N LEU A 162 -8.62 5.16 5.13
CA LEU A 162 -7.88 4.42 6.16
C LEU A 162 -8.82 3.51 6.96
N LEU A 163 -10.00 4.01 7.35
CA LEU A 163 -11.00 3.21 8.04
C LEU A 163 -11.51 2.06 7.17
N THR A 164 -11.69 2.29 5.87
CA THR A 164 -12.06 1.24 4.92
C THR A 164 -10.98 0.15 4.88
N LEU A 165 -9.71 0.52 4.75
CA LEU A 165 -8.58 -0.43 4.81
C LEU A 165 -8.60 -1.25 6.11
N ILE A 166 -8.79 -0.59 7.26
CA ILE A 166 -8.82 -1.22 8.57
C ILE A 166 -9.99 -2.22 8.68
N VAL A 167 -11.19 -1.84 8.23
CA VAL A 167 -12.38 -2.72 8.22
C VAL A 167 -12.14 -3.93 7.33
N GLN A 168 -11.57 -3.75 6.14
CA GLN A 168 -11.22 -4.86 5.24
C GLN A 168 -10.23 -5.84 5.87
N LEU A 169 -9.38 -5.38 6.79
CA LEU A 169 -8.41 -6.20 7.51
C LEU A 169 -8.94 -6.76 8.85
N GLY A 170 -10.23 -6.59 9.12
CA GLY A 170 -10.90 -7.18 10.28
C GLY A 170 -10.95 -6.27 11.51
N GLY A 171 -10.73 -4.97 11.33
CA GLY A 171 -10.93 -3.95 12.36
C GLY A 171 -9.67 -3.55 13.14
N LEU A 172 -9.78 -2.45 13.89
CA LEU A 172 -8.67 -1.80 14.60
C LEU A 172 -7.85 -2.75 15.48
N GLY A 173 -8.50 -3.76 16.08
CA GLY A 173 -7.88 -4.69 17.01
C GLY A 173 -6.85 -5.66 16.40
N ILE A 174 -6.87 -5.84 15.08
CA ILE A 174 -6.02 -6.83 14.38
C ILE A 174 -5.40 -6.32 13.07
N ALA A 175 -5.96 -5.26 12.49
CA ALA A 175 -5.54 -4.78 11.17
C ALA A 175 -4.06 -4.36 11.16
N GLY A 176 -3.55 -3.79 12.25
CA GLY A 176 -2.15 -3.37 12.33
C GLY A 176 -1.16 -4.53 12.16
N GLY A 177 -1.43 -5.68 12.75
CA GLY A 177 -0.66 -6.90 12.55
C GLY A 177 -0.64 -7.36 11.09
N LYS A 178 -1.79 -7.32 10.42
CA LYS A 178 -1.89 -7.67 8.99
C LYS A 178 -1.21 -6.66 8.06
N MET A 179 -1.06 -5.42 8.50
CA MET A 179 -0.42 -4.35 7.72
C MET A 179 1.11 -4.33 7.85
N LYS A 180 1.67 -4.67 9.01
CA LYS A 180 3.12 -4.61 9.25
C LYS A 180 3.88 -5.66 8.45
N GLU A 181 5.10 -5.31 8.03
CA GLU A 181 6.11 -6.28 7.59
C GLU A 181 6.28 -7.39 8.65
N GLU A 182 6.32 -8.64 8.18
CA GLU A 182 6.57 -9.81 9.03
C GLU A 182 8.03 -9.90 9.45
N GLY A 183 8.28 -10.45 10.64
CA GLY A 183 9.63 -10.67 11.15
C GLY A 183 10.26 -9.40 11.74
N PHE A 184 11.59 -9.34 11.71
CA PHE A 184 12.37 -8.33 12.43
C PHE A 184 13.44 -7.66 11.56
N SER A 185 13.30 -7.71 10.24
CA SER A 185 14.24 -7.07 9.32
C SER A 185 14.32 -5.57 9.58
N HIS A 186 13.16 -4.92 9.72
CA HIS A 186 13.07 -3.51 10.07
C HIS A 186 12.39 -3.29 11.43
N TRP A 187 11.35 -4.07 11.74
CA TRP A 187 10.65 -3.96 13.03
C TRP A 187 11.46 -4.53 14.18
N ARG A 188 11.51 -3.80 15.30
CA ARG A 188 12.04 -4.29 16.57
C ARG A 188 11.08 -5.32 17.18
N SER A 189 11.64 -6.21 17.97
CA SER A 189 10.87 -7.10 18.85
C SER A 189 9.94 -6.29 19.78
N PRO A 190 8.69 -6.72 20.04
CA PRO A 190 8.13 -8.03 19.69
C PRO A 190 7.48 -8.12 18.30
N ASN A 191 7.38 -7.02 17.55
CA ASN A 191 6.57 -6.91 16.32
C ASN A 191 5.21 -7.64 16.41
N SER A 192 4.49 -7.39 17.50
CA SER A 192 3.32 -8.18 17.93
C SER A 192 2.31 -8.38 16.80
N GLY A 193 1.97 -9.64 16.53
CA GLY A 193 0.94 -10.06 15.58
C GLY A 193 1.20 -9.69 14.12
N ALA A 194 2.43 -9.33 13.75
CA ALA A 194 2.76 -9.00 12.37
C ALA A 194 2.71 -10.23 11.48
N THR A 195 1.92 -10.17 10.40
CA THR A 195 1.76 -11.27 9.43
C THR A 195 1.90 -10.82 7.99
N ASN A 196 1.86 -9.51 7.74
CA ASN A 196 1.83 -8.91 6.40
C ASN A 196 0.77 -9.52 5.44
N GLU A 197 -0.28 -10.17 5.96
CA GLU A 197 -1.33 -10.80 5.15
C GLU A 197 -2.06 -9.82 4.22
N SER A 198 -1.99 -8.52 4.52
CA SER A 198 -2.56 -7.48 3.67
C SER A 198 -1.71 -7.17 2.43
N GLY A 199 -0.41 -7.49 2.45
CA GLY A 199 0.58 -7.01 1.48
C GLY A 199 0.96 -5.54 1.64
N PHE A 200 0.31 -4.78 2.55
CA PHE A 200 0.64 -3.39 2.82
C PHE A 200 2.13 -3.25 3.15
N THR A 201 2.75 -4.18 3.89
CA THR A 201 4.18 -4.12 4.19
C THR A 201 4.56 -2.77 4.82
N GLY A 202 3.81 -2.38 5.85
CA GLY A 202 4.07 -1.17 6.61
C GLY A 202 5.42 -1.29 7.32
N LEU A 203 6.29 -0.32 7.09
CA LEU A 203 7.65 -0.28 7.65
C LEU A 203 7.75 0.73 8.80
N PRO A 204 8.63 0.47 9.79
CA PRO A 204 8.80 1.34 10.95
C PRO A 204 9.80 2.46 10.63
N GLY A 205 9.48 3.30 9.66
CA GLY A 205 10.35 4.38 9.21
C GLY A 205 10.54 5.52 10.21
N GLY A 206 9.81 5.50 11.33
CA GLY A 206 9.75 6.61 12.27
C GLY A 206 9.09 7.85 11.67
N PHE A 207 9.30 8.99 12.31
CA PHE A 207 8.80 10.27 11.86
C PHE A 207 9.72 11.42 12.27
N ARG A 208 9.54 12.57 11.63
CA ARG A 208 10.16 13.84 12.02
C ARG A 208 9.27 14.55 13.02
N HIS A 209 9.84 14.98 14.13
CA HIS A 209 9.18 15.77 15.15
C HIS A 209 9.67 17.23 15.09
N PRO A 210 8.78 18.22 15.27
CA PRO A 210 9.12 19.63 15.12
C PRO A 210 10.12 20.15 16.17
N GLU A 211 10.19 19.55 17.36
CA GLU A 211 10.98 20.09 18.49
C GLU A 211 12.36 19.43 18.68
N ASN A 212 12.53 18.18 18.25
CA ASN A 212 13.75 17.39 18.50
C ASN A 212 14.22 16.63 17.25
N GLU A 213 13.81 17.11 16.07
CA GLU A 213 14.09 16.54 14.74
C GLU A 213 13.53 15.15 14.52
N PHE A 214 14.06 14.14 15.18
CA PHE A 214 13.65 12.76 15.00
C PHE A 214 13.53 12.10 16.38
N ASP A 215 12.33 11.60 16.68
CA ASP A 215 12.19 10.68 17.80
C ASP A 215 12.88 9.37 17.43
N LYS A 216 13.47 8.62 18.38
CA LYS A 216 14.18 7.32 18.16
C LYS A 216 13.21 6.17 17.84
N SER A 217 12.21 6.49 17.04
CA SER A 217 11.03 5.75 16.66
C SER A 217 11.26 4.81 15.49
N MET A 218 12.33 5.01 14.69
CA MET A 218 12.70 4.04 13.65
C MET A 218 12.91 2.64 14.24
N GLY A 219 12.30 1.66 13.60
CA GLY A 219 12.21 0.28 14.08
C GLY A 219 11.07 0.01 15.07
N SER A 220 10.47 1.06 15.65
CA SER A 220 9.42 0.94 16.68
C SER A 220 8.04 1.44 16.21
N LEU A 221 8.00 2.41 15.29
CA LEU A 221 6.78 3.04 14.81
C LEU A 221 6.80 3.28 13.30
N GLY A 222 5.69 3.02 12.64
CA GLY A 222 5.41 3.49 11.28
C GLY A 222 4.16 4.36 11.32
N ALA A 223 4.21 5.52 10.67
CA ALA A 223 3.09 6.46 10.62
C ALA A 223 2.92 7.05 9.22
N TRP A 224 1.66 7.16 8.79
CA TRP A 224 1.30 7.63 7.47
C TRP A 224 0.26 8.75 7.56
N TRP A 225 0.43 9.77 6.74
CA TRP A 225 -0.55 10.84 6.63
C TRP A 225 -1.88 10.38 6.02
N SER A 226 -2.96 10.96 6.53
CA SER A 226 -4.18 11.18 5.76
C SER A 226 -4.32 12.66 5.37
N SER A 227 -5.06 12.94 4.30
CA SER A 227 -5.44 14.28 3.85
C SER A 227 -6.58 14.89 4.68
N SER A 228 -7.20 14.13 5.58
CA SER A 228 -8.30 14.62 6.42
C SER A 228 -7.79 15.45 7.59
N GLU A 229 -8.18 16.73 7.61
CA GLU A 229 -8.02 17.58 8.79
C GLU A 229 -8.88 17.04 9.95
N SER A 230 -8.28 16.96 11.14
CA SER A 230 -8.98 16.59 12.37
C SER A 230 -9.42 17.85 13.14
N HIS A 231 -8.48 18.78 13.33
CA HIS A 231 -8.70 20.08 13.99
C HIS A 231 -7.71 21.10 13.40
N THR A 232 -7.80 22.37 13.77
CA THR A 232 -6.98 23.47 13.21
C THR A 232 -5.49 23.12 13.03
N ASN A 233 -4.88 22.51 14.05
CA ASN A 233 -3.44 22.17 14.06
C ASN A 233 -3.14 20.67 13.86
N TYR A 234 -4.17 19.84 13.62
CA TYR A 234 -4.04 18.39 13.61
C TYR A 234 -4.73 17.76 12.41
N ALA A 235 -4.17 16.66 11.91
CA ALA A 235 -4.77 15.85 10.87
C ALA A 235 -4.76 14.38 11.28
N SER A 236 -5.65 13.59 10.69
CA SER A 236 -5.73 12.16 10.98
C SER A 236 -4.52 11.43 10.40
N ILE A 237 -3.96 10.48 11.14
CA ILE A 237 -2.79 9.68 10.72
C ILE A 237 -3.09 8.20 10.92
N LEU A 238 -2.52 7.32 10.09
CA LEU A 238 -2.47 5.89 10.39
C LEU A 238 -1.18 5.61 11.18
N GLU A 239 -1.27 4.93 12.31
CA GLU A 239 -0.11 4.54 13.10
C GLU A 239 -0.07 3.03 13.36
N LEU A 240 1.13 2.45 13.23
CA LEU A 240 1.45 1.07 13.53
C LEU A 240 2.63 1.01 14.52
N SER A 241 2.51 0.19 15.56
CA SER A 241 3.52 0.03 16.60
C SER A 241 4.11 -1.39 16.63
N HIS A 242 5.39 -1.49 16.99
CA HIS A 242 6.06 -2.78 17.15
C HIS A 242 5.48 -3.59 18.33
N SER A 243 4.92 -2.93 19.35
CA SER A 243 4.44 -3.59 20.56
C SER A 243 2.98 -4.06 20.48
N ALA A 244 2.23 -3.61 19.46
CA ALA A 244 0.81 -3.91 19.28
C ALA A 244 0.52 -4.50 17.89
N ASN A 245 -0.53 -5.30 17.81
CA ASN A 245 -1.12 -5.76 16.56
C ASN A 245 -2.29 -4.88 16.10
N GLN A 246 -2.61 -3.84 16.88
CA GLN A 246 -3.67 -2.90 16.58
C GLN A 246 -3.16 -1.83 15.60
N SER A 247 -4.07 -1.29 14.80
CA SER A 247 -3.86 -0.04 14.07
C SER A 247 -4.66 1.06 14.75
N THR A 248 -4.14 2.29 14.75
CA THR A 248 -4.86 3.46 15.28
C THR A 248 -4.96 4.55 14.21
N VAL A 249 -6.00 5.38 14.33
CA VAL A 249 -6.17 6.59 13.50
C VAL A 249 -6.25 7.85 14.38
N PRO A 250 -5.16 8.21 15.10
CA PRO A 250 -5.18 9.36 16.00
C PRO A 250 -5.00 10.69 15.24
N PRO A 251 -5.25 11.84 15.89
CA PRO A 251 -4.78 13.13 15.40
C PRO A 251 -3.26 13.26 15.56
N GLY A 252 -2.56 13.62 14.49
CA GLY A 252 -1.15 14.01 14.46
C GLY A 252 -0.99 15.50 14.19
N SER A 253 -0.03 16.15 14.86
CA SER A 253 0.25 17.58 14.62
C SER A 253 0.66 17.81 13.17
N LYS A 254 0.09 18.80 12.50
CA LYS A 254 0.40 19.14 11.09
C LYS A 254 1.89 19.47 10.84
N SER A 255 2.63 19.78 11.89
CA SER A 255 4.08 20.01 11.88
C SER A 255 4.95 18.75 11.98
N LEU A 256 4.37 17.55 12.11
CA LEU A 256 5.12 16.30 11.99
C LEU A 256 5.59 16.08 10.55
N GLY A 257 6.63 15.27 10.37
CA GLY A 257 6.98 14.71 9.07
C GLY A 257 6.69 13.21 9.05
N LEU A 258 5.68 12.78 8.29
CA LEU A 258 5.26 11.37 8.21
C LEU A 258 5.38 10.85 6.77
N SER A 259 5.40 9.53 6.65
CA SER A 259 5.35 8.88 5.34
C SER A 259 4.01 9.13 4.65
N VAL A 260 4.01 9.06 3.33
CA VAL A 260 2.79 9.09 2.51
C VAL A 260 2.73 7.82 1.70
N ARG A 261 1.55 7.24 1.56
CA ARG A 261 1.30 6.12 0.66
C ARG A 261 0.01 6.36 -0.08
N CYS A 262 0.11 6.57 -1.39
CA CYS A 262 -1.04 6.98 -2.19
C CYS A 262 -2.02 5.82 -2.39
N LEU A 263 -3.29 6.19 -2.49
CA LEU A 263 -4.41 5.32 -2.85
C LEU A 263 -4.91 5.70 -4.24
N LYS A 264 -5.27 4.71 -5.05
CA LYS A 264 -5.83 4.93 -6.38
C LYS A 264 -7.26 5.45 -6.30
N ASP A 265 -7.60 6.40 -7.16
CA ASP A 265 -8.98 6.91 -7.30
C ASP A 265 -9.92 5.78 -7.78
N GLN A 266 -11.17 5.81 -7.33
CA GLN A 266 -12.22 4.85 -7.72
C GLN A 266 -13.06 5.36 -8.90
#